data_AF-A0A956DPT0-F1
#
_entry.id   AF-A0A956DPT0-F1
#
_cell.length_a   1.000
_cell.length_b   1.000
_cell.length_c   1.000
_cell.angle_alpha   90.00
_cell.angle_beta   90.00
_cell.angle_gamma   90.00
#
_symmetry.space_group_name_H-M   'P 1'
#
loop_
_entity.id
_entity.type
_entity.pdbx_description
1 polymer ?
#
loop_
_entity_poly.entity_id
_entity_poly.type
_entity_poly.pdbx_seq_one_letter_code
_entity_poly.pdbx_strand_id
1 'polypeptide(L)'
;MLGRFILASASLSLAVVACGSDGSSTTGGGGGNGGSTVEGTSLPCDVAEIVERRCLNCHGNPLRSGAPWPLIELSAWRTPSIANPDLSNGELSVQRMQDPSFPMPPEGLLSAEEVAIVANWVGAGMPGGECAPGTPADGPLDAAPICNSMDFWPAPLHNAPGKTREEMFPGMPCIDCHTNPQSYGQNEGGPIFSIAGTVFPSAHEPDNCAGLDGTAVTDVVVQIVDANGTVHDLHPNRAGNFMIEDAIPMPYSAKVISSQGARGMSLKPTTGDCNLCHTENGSSGPDPNGPVAPGRIVVPAGP
;
A
#
# COMPACT_ATOMS: atom_id res chain seq x y z
N MET A 1 -41.80 45.58 56.23
CA MET A 1 -41.89 46.26 54.92
C MET A 1 -41.79 45.21 53.83
N LEU A 2 -42.84 45.14 53.00
CA LEU A 2 -42.97 44.69 51.60
C LEU A 2 -41.74 44.02 50.92
N GLY A 3 -41.84 42.96 50.11
CA GLY A 3 -42.99 42.37 49.43
C GLY A 3 -42.62 41.10 48.62
N ARG A 4 -43.67 40.45 48.11
CA ARG A 4 -43.71 39.23 47.29
C ARG A 4 -43.23 39.47 45.85
N PHE A 5 -42.74 38.44 45.14
CA PHE A 5 -43.11 38.17 43.74
C PHE A 5 -42.92 36.67 43.37
N ILE A 6 -43.82 36.22 42.51
CA ILE A 6 -44.18 34.86 42.04
C ILE A 6 -43.62 34.65 40.62
N LEU A 7 -43.40 33.39 40.17
CA LEU A 7 -43.69 32.80 38.82
C LEU A 7 -43.02 31.39 38.72
N ALA A 8 -43.76 30.26 38.71
CA ALA A 8 -44.42 29.55 37.60
C ALA A 8 -43.41 29.00 36.54
N SER A 9 -43.38 27.72 36.10
CA SER A 9 -44.42 26.94 35.39
C SER A 9 -43.95 25.46 35.21
N ALA A 10 -44.71 24.43 35.58
CA ALA A 10 -45.55 23.51 34.74
C ALA A 10 -44.77 22.74 33.63
N SER A 11 -44.45 21.43 33.78
CA SER A 11 -45.28 20.19 33.67
C SER A 11 -45.64 19.77 32.24
N LEU A 12 -45.28 18.54 31.83
CA LEU A 12 -46.19 17.38 31.72
C LEU A 12 -45.81 16.43 30.57
N SER A 13 -45.64 15.15 30.92
CA SER A 13 -45.41 14.01 30.03
C SER A 13 -46.72 13.33 29.60
N LEU A 14 -46.58 12.45 28.60
CA LEU A 14 -47.30 11.18 28.38
C LEU A 14 -48.42 11.16 27.32
N ALA A 15 -48.26 10.29 26.31
CA ALA A 15 -49.24 9.24 25.97
C ALA A 15 -48.69 8.29 24.88
N VAL A 16 -48.92 6.99 25.08
CA VAL A 16 -48.73 5.87 24.15
C VAL A 16 -50.13 5.43 23.68
N VAL A 17 -50.26 4.86 22.47
CA VAL A 17 -51.01 3.62 22.11
C VAL A 17 -51.69 3.66 20.72
N ALA A 18 -51.46 2.54 20.00
CA ALA A 18 -52.31 1.77 19.07
C ALA A 18 -52.28 1.97 17.55
N CYS A 19 -52.33 0.79 16.92
CA CYS A 19 -52.30 0.38 15.52
C CYS A 19 -53.71 0.30 14.92
N GLY A 20 -53.84 0.46 13.59
CA GLY A 20 -55.05 0.14 12.83
C GLY A 20 -54.86 0.34 11.33
N SER A 21 -54.98 -0.73 10.55
CA SER A 21 -54.95 -0.79 9.08
C SER A 21 -56.37 -0.90 8.50
N ASP A 22 -56.60 -0.29 7.32
CA ASP A 22 -57.18 -0.92 6.11
C ASP A 22 -57.64 0.11 5.05
N GLY A 23 -57.30 -0.15 3.78
CA GLY A 23 -58.28 -0.09 2.69
C GLY A 23 -58.33 1.09 1.70
N SER A 24 -57.72 0.87 0.52
CA SER A 24 -58.27 1.10 -0.84
C SER A 24 -58.31 2.52 -1.50
N SER A 25 -57.43 2.65 -2.49
CA SER A 25 -57.64 3.14 -3.87
C SER A 25 -58.38 4.47 -4.14
N THR A 26 -57.63 5.50 -4.55
CA THR A 26 -58.00 6.39 -5.66
C THR A 26 -56.75 6.89 -6.40
N THR A 27 -56.85 6.89 -7.73
CA THR A 27 -55.92 7.43 -8.73
C THR A 27 -55.93 8.96 -8.78
N GLY A 28 -54.77 9.59 -8.97
CA GLY A 28 -54.65 11.01 -9.37
C GLY A 28 -53.23 11.53 -9.19
N GLY A 29 -52.55 11.81 -10.30
CA GLY A 29 -51.11 12.04 -10.36
C GLY A 29 -50.58 13.39 -9.86
N GLY A 30 -49.26 13.49 -9.82
CA GLY A 30 -48.53 14.75 -9.63
C GLY A 30 -47.13 14.55 -9.06
N GLY A 31 -46.13 14.58 -9.96
CA GLY A 31 -44.83 15.21 -9.72
C GLY A 31 -43.82 14.60 -8.74
N GLY A 32 -42.65 14.25 -9.29
CA GLY A 32 -41.37 14.35 -8.57
C GLY A 32 -40.85 13.06 -7.95
N ASN A 33 -39.86 12.43 -8.60
CA ASN A 33 -38.46 12.58 -8.23
C ASN A 33 -37.62 11.83 -9.27
N GLY A 34 -37.21 12.53 -10.33
CA GLY A 34 -36.09 12.05 -11.14
C GLY A 34 -34.87 12.12 -10.23
N GLY A 35 -34.47 10.98 -9.68
CA GLY A 35 -33.24 10.85 -8.92
C GLY A 35 -32.11 11.37 -9.77
N SER A 36 -31.64 12.57 -9.45
CA SER A 36 -30.39 13.10 -9.96
C SER A 36 -29.32 12.15 -9.43
N THR A 37 -28.85 11.25 -10.28
CA THR A 37 -27.61 10.51 -10.04
C THR A 37 -26.53 11.56 -9.91
N VAL A 38 -26.14 11.85 -8.68
CA VAL A 38 -24.89 12.58 -8.45
C VAL A 38 -23.83 11.68 -9.06
N GLU A 39 -23.29 12.06 -10.21
CA GLU A 39 -22.13 11.34 -10.75
C GLU A 39 -21.04 11.41 -9.69
N GLY A 40 -20.70 10.25 -9.13
CA GLY A 40 -19.62 10.16 -8.17
C GLY A 40 -18.34 10.69 -8.80
N THR A 41 -17.60 11.51 -8.07
CA THR A 41 -16.24 11.95 -8.48
C THR A 41 -15.19 10.86 -8.25
N SER A 42 -15.62 9.73 -7.69
CA SER A 42 -14.80 8.59 -7.30
C SER A 42 -14.96 7.43 -8.29
N LEU A 43 -14.14 6.39 -8.16
CA LEU A 43 -14.23 5.20 -9.00
C LEU A 43 -15.24 4.18 -8.42
N PRO A 44 -15.73 3.24 -9.24
CA PRO A 44 -16.33 2.00 -8.71
C PRO A 44 -15.32 1.22 -7.85
N CYS A 45 -15.78 0.53 -6.82
CA CYS A 45 -14.88 -0.06 -5.82
C CYS A 45 -13.99 -1.19 -6.36
N ASP A 46 -14.53 -2.02 -7.26
CA ASP A 46 -13.77 -3.05 -7.99
C ASP A 46 -12.66 -2.45 -8.86
N VAL A 47 -12.95 -1.33 -9.53
CA VAL A 47 -11.94 -0.58 -10.28
C VAL A 47 -10.94 0.08 -9.34
N ALA A 48 -11.41 0.71 -8.26
CA ALA A 48 -10.57 1.42 -7.30
C ALA A 48 -9.50 0.51 -6.71
N GLU A 49 -9.88 -0.72 -6.35
CA GLU A 49 -8.98 -1.72 -5.80
C GLU A 49 -7.87 -2.10 -6.78
N ILE A 50 -8.21 -2.35 -8.05
CA ILE A 50 -7.23 -2.66 -9.10
C ILE A 50 -6.30 -1.47 -9.32
N VAL A 51 -6.86 -0.26 -9.39
CA VAL A 51 -6.09 0.97 -9.60
C VAL A 51 -5.09 1.18 -8.47
N GLU A 52 -5.51 1.01 -7.22
CA GLU A 52 -4.64 1.10 -6.05
C GLU A 52 -3.47 0.12 -6.14
N ARG A 53 -3.76 -1.15 -6.40
CA ARG A 53 -2.77 -2.23 -6.35
C ARG A 53 -1.83 -2.26 -7.54
N ARG A 54 -2.33 -1.90 -8.73
CA ARG A 54 -1.62 -2.09 -10.01
C ARG A 54 -1.11 -0.80 -10.60
N CYS A 55 -1.79 0.32 -10.38
CA CYS A 55 -1.51 1.59 -11.06
C CYS A 55 -0.83 2.61 -10.15
N LEU A 56 -1.27 2.76 -8.90
CA LEU A 56 -0.83 3.86 -8.02
C LEU A 56 0.62 3.74 -7.52
N ASN A 57 1.27 2.59 -7.70
CA ASN A 57 2.70 2.48 -7.45
C ASN A 57 3.50 3.48 -8.31
N CYS A 58 3.05 3.74 -9.54
CA CYS A 58 3.66 4.74 -10.43
C CYS A 58 2.76 5.98 -10.59
N HIS A 59 1.47 5.77 -10.83
CA HIS A 59 0.46 6.81 -11.09
C HIS A 59 -0.23 7.33 -9.80
N GLY A 60 0.48 7.30 -8.67
CA GLY A 60 0.03 7.86 -7.39
C GLY A 60 0.37 9.35 -7.22
N ASN A 61 0.25 9.84 -5.99
CA ASN A 61 0.66 11.19 -5.59
C ASN A 61 1.52 11.07 -4.31
N PRO A 62 2.84 11.28 -4.40
CA PRO A 62 3.59 11.78 -5.55
C PRO A 62 3.72 10.77 -6.70
N LEU A 63 3.98 11.28 -7.92
CA LEU A 63 4.26 10.45 -9.10
C LEU A 63 5.61 9.73 -8.95
N ARG A 64 5.67 8.49 -9.45
CA ARG A 64 6.85 7.62 -9.36
C ARG A 64 7.14 6.97 -10.72
N SER A 65 8.38 6.53 -10.92
CA SER A 65 8.82 5.76 -12.10
C SER A 65 8.49 6.41 -13.46
N GLY A 66 8.58 7.74 -13.55
CA GLY A 66 8.32 8.48 -14.78
C GLY A 66 6.85 8.57 -15.20
N ALA A 67 5.91 8.22 -14.32
CA ALA A 67 4.49 8.42 -14.57
C ALA A 67 4.18 9.91 -14.79
N PRO A 68 3.50 10.29 -15.88
CA PRO A 68 3.28 11.69 -16.23
C PRO A 68 2.10 12.36 -15.50
N TRP A 69 1.17 11.59 -14.92
CA TRP A 69 0.02 12.12 -14.18
C TRP A 69 -0.57 11.08 -13.21
N PRO A 70 -1.26 11.53 -12.14
CA PRO A 70 -1.90 10.65 -11.17
C PRO A 70 -3.21 10.08 -11.72
N LEU A 71 -3.55 8.83 -11.35
CA LEU A 71 -4.79 8.13 -11.75
C LEU A 71 -5.73 7.89 -10.56
N ILE A 72 -5.68 8.78 -9.57
CA ILE A 72 -6.34 8.64 -8.27
C ILE A 72 -7.82 9.04 -8.34
N GLU A 73 -8.20 9.93 -9.25
CA GLU A 73 -9.56 10.46 -9.34
C GLU A 73 -10.22 10.12 -10.68
N LEU A 74 -11.55 10.00 -10.71
CA LEU A 74 -12.33 9.73 -11.92
C LEU A 74 -12.05 10.74 -13.04
N SER A 75 -11.84 11.99 -12.67
CA SER A 75 -11.52 13.09 -13.59
C SER A 75 -10.25 12.80 -14.41
N ALA A 76 -9.24 12.19 -13.78
CA ALA A 76 -7.98 11.85 -14.43
C ALA A 76 -8.18 10.78 -15.51
N TRP A 77 -9.04 9.79 -15.27
CA TRP A 77 -9.38 8.73 -16.23
C TRP A 77 -10.12 9.26 -17.45
N ARG A 78 -11.04 10.20 -17.24
CA ARG A 78 -11.85 10.83 -18.29
C ARG A 78 -11.10 11.91 -19.08
N THR A 79 -9.96 12.39 -18.58
CA THR A 79 -9.15 13.42 -19.25
C THR A 79 -8.48 12.85 -20.52
N PRO A 80 -8.44 13.59 -21.64
CA PRO A 80 -7.70 13.19 -22.83
C PRO A 80 -6.23 12.89 -22.53
N SER A 81 -5.68 11.86 -23.15
CA SER A 81 -4.29 11.49 -22.94
C SER A 81 -3.35 12.45 -23.63
N ILE A 82 -2.26 12.80 -22.93
CA ILE A 82 -1.16 13.58 -23.52
C ILE A 82 -0.48 12.81 -24.64
N ALA A 83 -0.41 11.48 -24.54
CA ALA A 83 0.26 10.62 -25.53
C ALA A 83 -0.61 10.39 -26.78
N ASN A 84 -1.93 10.36 -26.61
CA ASN A 84 -2.89 10.29 -27.71
C ASN A 84 -4.17 11.07 -27.35
N PRO A 85 -4.32 12.33 -27.79
CA PRO A 85 -5.46 13.17 -27.43
C PRO A 85 -6.82 12.68 -27.92
N ASP A 86 -6.86 11.74 -28.87
CA ASP A 86 -8.10 11.13 -29.35
C ASP A 86 -8.66 10.08 -28.38
N LEU A 87 -7.87 9.69 -27.38
CA LEU A 87 -8.25 8.74 -26.35
C LEU A 87 -8.24 9.43 -24.98
N SER A 88 -9.17 9.06 -24.12
CA SER A 88 -9.05 9.32 -22.69
C SER A 88 -7.90 8.53 -22.07
N ASN A 89 -7.43 8.97 -20.91
CA ASN A 89 -6.43 8.23 -20.14
C ASN A 89 -6.91 6.80 -19.80
N GLY A 90 -8.20 6.59 -19.57
CA GLY A 90 -8.76 5.26 -19.35
C GLY A 90 -8.68 4.37 -20.58
N GLU A 91 -9.07 4.87 -21.75
CA GLU A 91 -8.99 4.11 -23.01
C GLU A 91 -7.56 3.76 -23.38
N LEU A 92 -6.62 4.71 -23.23
CA LEU A 92 -5.21 4.43 -23.47
C LEU A 92 -4.66 3.44 -22.44
N SER A 93 -5.08 3.52 -21.17
CA SER A 93 -4.65 2.56 -20.15
C SER A 93 -5.07 1.13 -20.50
N VAL A 94 -6.28 0.92 -21.01
CA VAL A 94 -6.74 -0.40 -21.48
C VAL A 94 -5.89 -0.92 -22.64
N GLN A 95 -5.56 -0.07 -23.61
CA GLN A 95 -4.66 -0.46 -24.70
C GLN A 95 -3.29 -0.87 -24.17
N ARG A 96 -2.72 -0.09 -23.25
CA ARG A 96 -1.39 -0.36 -22.70
C ARG A 96 -1.36 -1.56 -21.76
N MET A 97 -2.44 -1.88 -21.05
CA MET A 97 -2.53 -3.13 -20.27
C MET A 97 -2.46 -4.39 -21.15
N GLN A 98 -2.77 -4.26 -22.44
CA GLN A 98 -2.81 -5.36 -23.40
C GLN A 98 -1.65 -5.31 -24.43
N ASP A 99 -0.81 -4.28 -24.39
CA ASP A 99 0.30 -4.10 -25.33
C ASP A 99 1.53 -4.92 -24.90
N PRO A 100 1.94 -5.95 -25.66
CA PRO A 100 3.11 -6.76 -25.31
C PRO A 100 4.44 -6.02 -25.55
N SER A 101 4.44 -4.93 -26.33
CA SER A 101 5.64 -4.16 -26.66
C SER A 101 5.88 -3.01 -25.68
N PHE A 102 4.81 -2.42 -25.15
CA PHE A 102 4.90 -1.31 -24.20
C PHE A 102 3.83 -1.40 -23.10
N PRO A 103 3.85 -2.49 -22.30
CA PRO A 103 2.81 -2.75 -21.34
C PRO A 103 2.77 -1.69 -20.23
N MET A 104 1.57 -1.42 -19.72
CA MET A 104 1.38 -0.78 -18.42
C MET A 104 0.53 -1.69 -17.54
N PRO A 105 1.03 -2.09 -16.35
CA PRO A 105 2.32 -1.77 -15.77
C PRO A 105 3.53 -2.32 -16.56
N PRO A 106 4.71 -1.67 -16.52
CA PRO A 106 5.90 -2.15 -17.23
C PRO A 106 6.38 -3.52 -16.73
N GLU A 107 6.14 -3.80 -15.45
CA GLU A 107 6.38 -5.07 -14.80
C GLU A 107 5.17 -5.44 -13.92
N GLY A 108 4.92 -6.73 -13.73
CA GLY A 108 3.77 -7.18 -12.93
C GLY A 108 2.45 -6.98 -13.65
N LEU A 109 2.35 -7.54 -14.87
CA LEU A 109 1.14 -7.48 -15.70
C LEU A 109 -0.10 -7.89 -14.92
N LEU A 110 -1.21 -7.19 -15.20
CA LEU A 110 -2.51 -7.57 -14.68
C LEU A 110 -2.92 -8.93 -15.23
N SER A 111 -3.68 -9.67 -14.43
CA SER A 111 -4.37 -10.86 -14.90
C SER A 111 -5.44 -10.49 -15.94
N ALA A 112 -5.83 -11.47 -16.77
CA ALA A 112 -6.88 -11.26 -17.77
C ALA A 112 -8.22 -10.84 -17.13
N GLU A 113 -8.49 -11.27 -15.89
CA GLU A 113 -9.67 -10.91 -15.13
C GLU A 113 -9.64 -9.44 -14.68
N GLU A 114 -8.53 -8.98 -14.08
CA GLU A 114 -8.36 -7.58 -13.68
C GLU A 114 -8.43 -6.65 -14.90
N VAL A 115 -7.81 -7.03 -16.04
CA VAL A 115 -7.91 -6.27 -17.29
C VAL A 115 -9.36 -6.18 -17.76
N ALA A 116 -10.13 -7.27 -17.67
CA ALA A 116 -11.53 -7.28 -18.09
C ALA A 116 -12.40 -6.35 -17.23
N ILE A 117 -12.18 -6.28 -15.91
CA ILE A 117 -12.90 -5.37 -15.01
C ILE A 117 -12.69 -3.92 -15.44
N VAL A 118 -11.43 -3.49 -15.60
CA VAL A 118 -11.11 -2.11 -16.00
C VAL A 118 -11.62 -1.83 -17.43
N ALA A 119 -11.44 -2.76 -18.37
CA ALA A 119 -11.90 -2.60 -19.75
C ALA A 119 -13.42 -2.47 -19.87
N ASN A 120 -14.18 -3.26 -19.10
CA ASN A 120 -15.64 -3.19 -19.08
C ASN A 120 -16.12 -1.85 -18.51
N TRP A 121 -15.49 -1.38 -17.43
CA TRP A 121 -15.80 -0.08 -16.85
C TRP A 121 -15.48 1.09 -17.79
N VAL A 122 -14.32 1.06 -18.45
CA VAL A 122 -13.95 2.05 -19.48
C VAL A 122 -14.94 2.01 -20.64
N GLY A 123 -15.29 0.82 -21.14
CA GLY A 123 -16.26 0.63 -22.21
C GLY A 123 -17.69 1.09 -21.85
N ALA A 124 -18.04 1.11 -20.57
CA ALA A 124 -19.29 1.66 -20.07
C ALA A 124 -19.31 3.20 -19.98
N GLY A 125 -18.24 3.88 -20.41
CA GLY A 125 -18.11 5.35 -20.33
C GLY A 125 -17.56 5.83 -19.00
N MET A 126 -16.88 4.96 -18.24
CA MET A 126 -16.32 5.26 -16.92
C MET A 126 -17.36 5.90 -15.98
N PRO A 127 -18.50 5.25 -15.70
CA PRO A 127 -19.46 5.76 -14.73
C PRO A 127 -18.79 5.93 -13.36
N GLY A 128 -19.11 7.01 -12.67
CA GLY A 128 -18.59 7.29 -11.34
C GLY A 128 -19.12 6.30 -10.30
N GLY A 129 -18.34 6.08 -9.24
CA GLY A 129 -18.69 5.27 -8.09
C GLY A 129 -18.50 6.00 -6.77
N GLU A 130 -18.43 5.24 -5.68
CA GLU A 130 -18.36 5.76 -4.31
C GLU A 130 -16.97 5.56 -3.68
N CYS A 131 -16.07 4.81 -4.31
CA CYS A 131 -14.75 4.47 -3.79
C CYS A 131 -13.65 5.30 -4.46
N ALA A 132 -12.82 6.01 -3.70
CA ALA A 132 -11.65 6.67 -4.29
C ALA A 132 -10.39 5.80 -4.09
N PRO A 133 -9.64 5.48 -5.16
CA PRO A 133 -8.27 5.01 -5.01
C PRO A 133 -7.52 6.00 -4.11
N GLY A 134 -6.81 5.54 -3.08
CA GLY A 134 -6.09 6.45 -2.17
C GLY A 134 -6.98 7.31 -1.24
N THR A 135 -8.30 7.10 -1.19
CA THR A 135 -8.96 7.17 0.14
C THR A 135 -8.64 5.85 0.83
N PRO A 136 -8.21 5.85 2.10
CA PRO A 136 -7.65 4.65 2.72
C PRO A 136 -8.69 3.53 2.70
N ALA A 137 -8.50 2.59 1.79
CA ALA A 137 -8.88 1.21 1.95
C ALA A 137 -7.58 0.46 2.30
N ASP A 138 -7.09 0.63 3.53
CA ASP A 138 -6.34 -0.38 4.28
C ASP A 138 -5.24 -1.19 3.54
N GLY A 139 -4.55 -0.57 2.57
CA GLY A 139 -3.45 -1.19 1.83
C GLY A 139 -2.12 -1.06 2.58
N PRO A 140 -1.29 -2.13 2.66
CA PRO A 140 0.00 -2.08 3.34
C PRO A 140 0.94 -0.95 2.93
N LEU A 141 0.84 -0.42 1.71
CA LEU A 141 1.79 0.56 1.18
C LEU A 141 1.56 2.02 1.60
N ASP A 142 0.34 2.39 1.99
CA ASP A 142 -0.01 3.77 2.34
C ASP A 142 -0.44 3.89 3.82
N ALA A 143 -0.11 2.88 4.63
CA ALA A 143 -0.44 2.82 6.05
C ALA A 143 0.23 3.97 6.82
N ALA A 144 -0.45 4.52 7.82
CA ALA A 144 0.17 5.48 8.73
C ALA A 144 1.37 4.84 9.46
N PRO A 145 2.40 5.63 9.85
CA PRO A 145 3.54 5.10 10.58
C PRO A 145 3.15 4.59 11.97
N ILE A 146 2.90 3.29 12.06
CA ILE A 146 2.46 2.58 13.28
C ILE A 146 3.23 1.27 13.35
N CYS A 147 3.64 0.89 14.55
CA CYS A 147 4.19 -0.43 14.80
C CYS A 147 3.05 -1.44 14.98
N ASN A 148 2.75 -2.23 13.94
CA ASN A 148 1.62 -3.17 13.97
C ASN A 148 1.84 -4.32 14.94
N SER A 149 3.10 -4.75 15.10
CA SER A 149 3.46 -5.81 16.03
C SER A 149 3.33 -5.39 17.50
N MET A 150 3.29 -4.08 17.78
CA MET A 150 3.38 -3.49 19.12
C MET A 150 4.64 -3.93 19.91
N ASP A 151 5.62 -4.52 19.22
CA ASP A 151 6.79 -5.15 19.81
C ASP A 151 8.04 -4.39 19.37
N PHE A 152 8.44 -3.41 20.19
CA PHE A 152 9.61 -2.57 19.92
C PHE A 152 10.89 -3.21 20.45
N TRP A 153 11.93 -3.22 19.62
CA TRP A 153 13.31 -3.43 20.05
C TRP A 153 13.77 -2.20 20.84
N PRO A 154 14.13 -2.34 22.12
CA PRO A 154 14.67 -1.23 22.87
C PRO A 154 16.06 -0.88 22.34
N ALA A 155 16.13 0.20 21.56
CA ALA A 155 17.41 0.79 21.20
C ALA A 155 18.18 1.19 22.47
N PRO A 156 19.51 1.00 22.54
CA PRO A 156 20.42 0.45 21.53
C PRO A 156 20.89 -0.98 21.87
N LEU A 157 20.05 -1.82 22.48
CA LEU A 157 20.48 -3.12 23.01
C LEU A 157 20.31 -4.27 22.01
N HIS A 158 21.43 -4.78 21.45
CA HIS A 158 21.46 -6.05 20.70
C HIS A 158 20.93 -7.24 21.54
N ASN A 159 20.94 -7.10 22.87
CA ASN A 159 20.58 -8.13 23.84
C ASN A 159 19.37 -7.69 24.69
N ALA A 160 18.29 -7.27 24.03
CA ALA A 160 17.05 -6.95 24.71
C ALA A 160 16.44 -8.21 25.37
N PRO A 161 15.89 -8.13 26.59
CA PRO A 161 15.22 -9.27 27.21
C PRO A 161 14.12 -9.83 26.30
N GLY A 162 14.17 -11.14 26.02
CA GLY A 162 13.23 -11.81 25.12
C GLY A 162 13.56 -11.68 23.63
N LYS A 163 14.67 -11.04 23.27
CA LYS A 163 15.21 -10.98 21.91
C LYS A 163 16.56 -11.68 21.83
N THR A 164 16.84 -12.26 20.68
CA THR A 164 18.08 -12.97 20.39
C THR A 164 18.99 -12.11 19.52
N ARG A 165 20.30 -12.40 19.54
CA ARG A 165 21.27 -11.68 18.70
C ARG A 165 21.00 -11.94 17.22
N GLU A 166 20.54 -13.14 16.90
CA GLU A 166 20.25 -13.61 15.54
C GLU A 166 19.02 -12.92 14.95
N GLU A 167 18.11 -12.42 15.79
CA GLU A 167 16.94 -11.69 15.34
C GLU A 167 17.28 -10.32 14.75
N MET A 168 18.34 -9.65 15.22
CA MET A 168 18.82 -8.32 14.77
C MET A 168 17.80 -7.17 14.92
N PHE A 169 18.26 -5.91 14.78
CA PHE A 169 17.39 -4.74 14.82
C PHE A 169 16.57 -4.61 13.53
N PRO A 170 15.23 -4.68 13.59
CA PRO A 170 14.42 -4.55 12.39
C PRO A 170 14.31 -3.08 11.93
N GLY A 171 14.22 -2.87 10.62
CA GLY A 171 14.06 -1.55 10.01
C GLY A 171 15.36 -0.77 9.81
N MET A 172 16.43 -1.11 10.54
CA MET A 172 17.73 -0.42 10.44
C MET A 172 18.57 -0.89 9.25
N PRO A 173 19.50 -0.05 8.72
CA PRO A 173 20.44 -0.47 7.69
C PRO A 173 21.40 -1.52 8.25
N CYS A 174 21.40 -2.69 7.64
CA CYS A 174 22.05 -3.88 8.19
C CYS A 174 23.57 -3.80 7.96
N ILE A 175 23.98 -3.59 6.72
CA ILE A 175 25.38 -3.63 6.31
C ILE A 175 26.10 -2.37 6.76
N ASP A 176 25.47 -1.20 6.64
CA ASP A 176 26.05 0.06 7.09
C ASP A 176 26.22 0.07 8.62
N CYS A 177 25.26 -0.44 9.40
CA CYS A 177 25.41 -0.56 10.85
C CYS A 177 26.58 -1.47 11.22
N HIS A 178 26.75 -2.62 10.55
CA HIS A 178 27.85 -3.53 10.84
C HIS A 178 29.21 -3.04 10.33
N THR A 179 29.24 -2.20 9.30
CA THR A 179 30.46 -1.60 8.75
C THR A 179 30.89 -0.35 9.53
N ASN A 180 29.91 0.43 10.01
CA ASN A 180 30.09 1.72 10.66
C ASN A 180 29.36 1.78 12.04
N PRO A 181 29.61 0.84 12.97
CA PRO A 181 28.81 0.71 14.20
C PRO A 181 28.85 1.95 15.09
N GLN A 182 29.93 2.73 15.04
CA GLN A 182 30.06 3.95 15.83
C GLN A 182 29.07 5.05 15.39
N SER A 183 28.66 5.07 14.12
CA SER A 183 27.61 5.97 13.62
C SER A 183 26.26 5.71 14.28
N TYR A 184 26.08 4.51 14.83
CA TYR A 184 24.86 4.03 15.49
C TYR A 184 25.01 3.89 17.00
N GLY A 185 26.08 4.45 17.59
CA GLY A 185 26.36 4.36 19.02
C GLY A 185 26.77 2.97 19.50
N GLN A 186 27.21 2.10 18.59
CA GLN A 186 27.64 0.74 18.87
C GLN A 186 29.17 0.64 18.84
N ASN A 187 29.72 -0.27 19.65
CA ASN A 187 31.17 -0.49 19.79
C ASN A 187 31.64 -1.80 19.14
N GLU A 188 30.72 -2.63 18.70
CA GLU A 188 30.99 -3.94 18.10
C GLU A 188 30.42 -3.94 16.67
N GLY A 189 31.24 -4.35 15.70
CA GLY A 189 30.75 -4.72 14.38
C GLY A 189 30.01 -6.06 14.42
N GLY A 190 29.61 -6.55 13.26
CA GLY A 190 29.06 -7.90 13.12
C GLY A 190 29.41 -8.51 11.78
N PRO A 191 28.90 -9.72 11.49
CA PRO A 191 29.10 -10.36 10.20
C PRO A 191 28.61 -9.44 9.07
N ILE A 192 29.39 -9.37 8.00
CA ILE A 192 29.03 -8.56 6.83
C ILE A 192 28.10 -9.41 5.97
N PHE A 193 26.82 -9.04 5.96
CA PHE A 193 25.86 -9.65 5.06
C PHE A 193 26.10 -9.20 3.63
N SER A 194 25.91 -10.10 2.66
CA SER A 194 25.89 -9.75 1.25
C SER A 194 24.57 -9.11 0.84
N ILE A 195 23.44 -9.58 1.41
CA ILE A 195 22.11 -8.94 1.32
C ILE A 195 21.43 -9.11 2.68
N ALA A 196 20.80 -8.05 3.18
CA ALA A 196 19.98 -8.10 4.39
C ALA A 196 18.89 -7.01 4.40
N GLY A 197 17.80 -7.27 5.11
CA GLY A 197 16.72 -6.32 5.31
C GLY A 197 15.61 -6.87 6.21
N THR A 198 14.50 -6.14 6.27
CA THR A 198 13.34 -6.48 7.13
C THR A 198 12.05 -6.46 6.33
N VAL A 199 11.26 -7.54 6.41
CA VAL A 199 9.88 -7.58 5.88
C VAL A 199 8.91 -7.13 6.96
N PHE A 200 8.00 -6.21 6.60
CA PHE A 200 6.97 -5.67 7.47
C PHE A 200 5.55 -5.97 6.96
N PRO A 201 4.55 -5.99 7.85
CA PRO A 201 3.14 -5.95 7.50
C PRO A 201 2.72 -4.70 6.73
N SER A 202 3.36 -3.54 6.97
CA SER A 202 3.07 -2.28 6.26
C SER A 202 4.32 -1.46 5.91
N ALA A 203 4.19 -0.51 4.99
CA ALA A 203 5.30 0.19 4.34
C ALA A 203 5.88 1.33 5.17
N HIS A 204 5.24 1.69 6.27
CA HIS A 204 5.67 2.83 7.07
C HIS A 204 5.92 2.43 8.53
N GLU A 205 6.25 1.16 8.78
CA GLU A 205 6.54 0.72 10.15
C GLU A 205 7.81 1.40 10.69
N PRO A 206 7.80 1.90 11.94
CA PRO A 206 8.94 2.58 12.53
C PRO A 206 10.18 1.71 12.65
N ASP A 207 11.35 2.35 12.68
CA ASP A 207 12.58 1.66 13.05
C ASP A 207 12.43 0.99 14.41
N ASN A 208 13.04 -0.18 14.57
CA ASN A 208 12.97 -1.02 15.76
C ASN A 208 11.60 -1.63 16.05
N CYS A 209 10.57 -1.42 15.24
CA CYS A 209 9.36 -2.23 15.34
C CYS A 209 9.63 -3.65 14.84
N ALA A 210 9.13 -4.70 15.53
CA ALA A 210 9.18 -6.05 14.97
C ALA A 210 8.50 -6.07 13.61
N GLY A 211 9.20 -6.60 12.61
CA GLY A 211 8.61 -6.90 11.32
C GLY A 211 7.68 -8.12 11.40
N LEU A 212 7.48 -8.73 10.25
CA LEU A 212 6.65 -9.90 10.08
C LEU A 212 7.26 -11.12 10.79
N ASP A 213 6.53 -11.77 11.70
CA ASP A 213 7.02 -12.96 12.41
C ASP A 213 7.13 -14.18 11.46
N GLY A 214 8.32 -14.42 10.91
CA GLY A 214 8.58 -15.52 9.98
C GLY A 214 8.43 -16.92 10.59
N THR A 215 8.29 -17.05 11.91
CA THR A 215 7.93 -18.34 12.54
C THR A 215 6.42 -18.59 12.50
N ALA A 216 5.62 -17.52 12.36
CA ALA A 216 4.17 -17.57 12.21
C ALA A 216 3.73 -17.59 10.74
N VAL A 217 4.49 -16.98 9.83
CA VAL A 217 4.19 -16.96 8.38
C VAL A 217 5.27 -17.67 7.57
N THR A 218 5.02 -18.95 7.28
CA THR A 218 6.01 -19.83 6.65
C THR A 218 5.95 -19.83 5.12
N ASP A 219 4.95 -19.18 4.53
CA ASP A 219 4.77 -19.07 3.08
C ASP A 219 5.47 -17.83 2.48
N VAL A 220 6.10 -17.00 3.32
CA VAL A 220 6.75 -15.76 2.89
C VAL A 220 8.22 -16.00 2.57
N VAL A 221 8.61 -15.68 1.34
CA VAL A 221 9.98 -15.84 0.81
C VAL A 221 10.45 -14.52 0.21
N VAL A 222 11.65 -14.09 0.58
CA VAL A 222 12.38 -13.03 -0.12
C VAL A 222 13.29 -13.69 -1.14
N GLN A 223 12.85 -13.72 -2.40
CA GLN A 223 13.61 -14.30 -3.49
C GLN A 223 14.55 -13.27 -4.10
N ILE A 224 15.84 -13.61 -4.10
CA ILE A 224 16.90 -12.88 -4.78
C ILE A 224 17.30 -13.66 -6.04
N VAL A 225 17.41 -12.97 -7.17
CA VAL A 225 18.03 -13.52 -8.38
C VAL A 225 19.28 -12.71 -8.70
N ASP A 226 20.44 -13.34 -8.58
CA ASP A 226 21.73 -12.69 -8.75
C ASP A 226 22.04 -12.36 -10.23
N ALA A 227 23.14 -11.65 -10.47
CA ALA A 227 23.56 -11.26 -11.83
C ALA A 227 23.88 -12.45 -12.76
N ASN A 228 24.14 -13.64 -12.20
CA ASN A 228 24.36 -14.88 -12.96
C ASN A 228 23.06 -15.65 -13.22
N GLY A 229 21.93 -15.20 -12.67
CA GLY A 229 20.64 -15.87 -12.74
C GLY A 229 20.42 -16.94 -11.67
N THR A 230 21.29 -17.04 -10.66
CA THR A 230 21.09 -17.96 -9.53
C THR A 230 20.00 -17.42 -8.62
N VAL A 231 19.09 -18.31 -8.20
CA VAL A 231 18.00 -17.99 -7.28
C VAL A 231 18.42 -18.32 -5.85
N HIS A 232 18.23 -17.36 -4.94
CA HIS A 232 18.47 -17.49 -3.50
C HIS A 232 17.18 -17.13 -2.77
N ASP A 233 16.60 -18.09 -2.06
CA ASP A 233 15.36 -17.91 -1.32
C ASP A 233 15.67 -17.67 0.17
N LEU A 234 15.43 -16.46 0.64
CA LEU A 234 15.67 -16.03 2.02
C LEU A 234 14.36 -16.00 2.80
N HIS A 235 14.40 -16.45 4.04
CA HIS A 235 13.22 -16.50 4.91
C HIS A 235 13.37 -15.50 6.05
N PRO A 236 12.32 -14.69 6.34
CA PRO A 236 12.32 -13.85 7.52
C PRO A 236 12.45 -14.68 8.79
N ASN A 237 13.19 -14.18 9.78
CA ASN A 237 13.17 -14.71 11.14
C ASN A 237 11.96 -14.15 11.91
N ARG A 238 11.90 -14.44 13.21
CA ARG A 238 10.81 -13.98 14.10
C ARG A 238 10.66 -12.45 14.19
N ALA A 239 11.71 -11.70 13.88
CA ALA A 239 11.72 -10.24 13.86
C ALA A 239 11.40 -9.65 12.48
N GLY A 240 11.16 -10.49 11.47
CA GLY A 240 10.99 -10.08 10.07
C GLY A 240 12.30 -9.88 9.31
N ASN A 241 13.45 -10.10 9.94
CA ASN A 241 14.75 -9.89 9.32
C ASN A 241 15.16 -11.09 8.47
N PHE A 242 15.74 -10.82 7.31
CA PHE A 242 16.33 -11.83 6.43
C PHE A 242 17.76 -11.40 6.08
N MET A 243 18.63 -12.39 5.89
CA MET A 243 20.03 -12.14 5.53
C MET A 243 20.66 -13.31 4.79
N ILE A 244 21.69 -13.01 4.01
CA ILE A 244 22.62 -13.99 3.42
C ILE A 244 24.04 -13.46 3.52
N GLU A 245 24.96 -14.30 3.98
CA GLU A 245 26.39 -13.97 4.08
C GLU A 245 27.14 -14.32 2.79
N ASP A 246 26.72 -15.39 2.11
CA ASP A 246 27.32 -15.82 0.84
C ASP A 246 27.33 -14.69 -0.19
N ALA A 247 28.44 -14.57 -0.91
CA ALA A 247 28.64 -13.51 -1.89
C ALA A 247 27.57 -13.55 -2.99
N ILE A 248 26.80 -12.47 -3.13
CA ILE A 248 25.79 -12.32 -4.18
C ILE A 248 26.33 -11.42 -5.31
N PRO A 249 26.46 -11.92 -6.54
CA PRO A 249 26.77 -11.11 -7.71
C PRO A 249 25.74 -10.01 -7.94
N MET A 250 26.21 -8.76 -7.94
CA MET A 250 25.41 -7.55 -8.19
C MET A 250 25.44 -7.16 -9.68
N PRO A 251 24.41 -6.47 -10.20
CA PRO A 251 23.15 -6.14 -9.53
C PRO A 251 22.17 -7.32 -9.57
N TYR A 252 21.29 -7.43 -8.58
CA TYR A 252 20.32 -8.52 -8.45
C TYR A 252 18.88 -8.02 -8.68
N SER A 253 17.92 -8.92 -8.84
CA SER A 253 16.51 -8.61 -8.64
C SER A 253 16.01 -9.22 -7.34
N ALA A 254 15.03 -8.57 -6.70
CA ALA A 254 14.41 -9.06 -5.47
C ALA A 254 12.90 -8.98 -5.54
N LYS A 255 12.23 -9.96 -4.93
CA LYS A 255 10.78 -9.97 -4.72
C LYS A 255 10.43 -10.66 -3.42
N VAL A 256 9.39 -10.17 -2.76
CA VAL A 256 8.69 -10.87 -1.68
C VAL A 256 7.58 -11.70 -2.30
N ILE A 257 7.57 -12.99 -2.03
CA ILE A 257 6.56 -13.94 -2.48
C ILE A 257 5.79 -14.43 -1.25
N SER A 258 4.49 -14.58 -1.38
CA SER A 258 3.64 -15.29 -0.41
C SER A 258 2.53 -16.06 -1.14
N SER A 259 1.69 -16.77 -0.39
CA SER A 259 0.47 -17.38 -0.94
C SER A 259 -0.48 -16.37 -1.60
N GLN A 260 -0.34 -15.09 -1.25
CA GLN A 260 -1.15 -13.98 -1.72
C GLN A 260 -0.62 -13.33 -3.00
N GLY A 261 0.60 -13.66 -3.44
CA GLY A 261 1.17 -13.16 -4.69
C GLY A 261 2.67 -12.88 -4.59
N ALA A 262 3.16 -11.97 -5.44
CA ALA A 262 4.55 -11.53 -5.41
C ALA A 262 4.64 -10.00 -5.57
N ARG A 263 5.54 -9.37 -4.81
CA ARG A 263 5.89 -7.95 -4.91
C ARG A 263 7.38 -7.82 -5.20
N GLY A 264 7.71 -7.39 -6.42
CA GLY A 264 9.09 -7.23 -6.88
C GLY A 264 9.55 -5.77 -6.85
N MET A 265 10.87 -5.59 -6.73
CA MET A 265 11.51 -4.31 -7.06
C MET A 265 11.52 -4.10 -8.57
N SER A 266 11.27 -2.86 -9.01
CA SER A 266 11.37 -2.47 -10.43
C SER A 266 12.80 -2.15 -10.87
N LEU A 267 13.71 -1.98 -9.92
CA LEU A 267 15.12 -1.67 -10.17
C LEU A 267 16.01 -2.78 -9.62
N LYS A 268 17.17 -2.96 -10.26
CA LYS A 268 18.19 -3.89 -9.80
C LYS A 268 19.22 -3.17 -8.92
N PRO A 269 19.17 -3.33 -7.58
CA PRO A 269 20.10 -2.66 -6.68
C PRO A 269 21.53 -3.16 -6.85
N THR A 270 22.48 -2.29 -6.51
CA THR A 270 23.93 -2.56 -6.49
C THR A 270 24.51 -2.62 -5.06
N THR A 271 23.63 -2.61 -4.06
CA THR A 271 23.94 -2.77 -2.65
C THR A 271 23.00 -3.81 -2.07
N GLY A 272 23.47 -4.60 -1.11
CA GLY A 272 22.63 -5.57 -0.40
C GLY A 272 21.93 -5.03 0.83
N ASP A 273 22.19 -3.77 1.21
CA ASP A 273 21.58 -3.18 2.40
C ASP A 273 20.21 -2.62 2.04
N CYS A 274 19.20 -3.49 2.11
CA CYS A 274 17.89 -3.20 1.56
C CYS A 274 17.21 -2.02 2.30
N ASN A 275 17.45 -1.91 3.60
CA ASN A 275 16.84 -0.90 4.46
C ASN A 275 17.49 0.49 4.30
N LEU A 276 18.57 0.65 3.52
CA LEU A 276 19.04 1.98 3.08
C LEU A 276 18.03 2.69 2.19
N CYS A 277 17.28 1.92 1.39
CA CYS A 277 16.23 2.45 0.52
C CYS A 277 14.85 2.23 1.14
N HIS A 278 14.61 1.04 1.68
CA HIS A 278 13.35 0.64 2.30
C HIS A 278 13.21 1.14 3.76
N THR A 279 13.23 2.47 3.93
CA THR A 279 13.07 3.14 5.24
C THR A 279 11.60 3.28 5.65
N GLU A 280 11.33 3.75 6.87
CA GLU A 280 9.98 4.12 7.34
C GLU A 280 9.30 5.09 6.38
N ASN A 281 10.03 6.08 5.86
CA ASN A 281 9.47 7.08 4.94
C ASN A 281 9.67 6.69 3.46
N GLY A 282 10.27 5.52 3.20
CA GLY A 282 10.84 5.21 1.90
C GLY A 282 12.05 6.08 1.57
N SER A 283 12.53 5.99 0.34
CA SER A 283 13.64 6.80 -0.15
C SER A 283 13.24 7.51 -1.44
N SER A 284 13.37 8.83 -1.46
CA SER A 284 13.30 9.64 -2.68
C SER A 284 14.70 10.08 -3.07
N GLY A 285 15.34 9.37 -4.01
CA GLY A 285 16.61 9.80 -4.59
C GLY A 285 16.40 10.90 -5.66
N PRO A 286 17.37 11.81 -5.87
CA PRO A 286 17.33 12.80 -6.95
C PRO A 286 17.67 12.24 -8.36
N ASP A 287 17.99 10.95 -8.45
CA ASP A 287 18.26 10.29 -9.72
C ASP A 287 16.96 9.71 -10.31
N PRO A 288 16.56 10.08 -11.55
CA PRO A 288 15.37 9.52 -12.21
C PRO A 288 15.45 8.01 -12.46
N ASN A 289 16.61 7.37 -12.26
CA ASN A 289 16.83 5.93 -12.28
C ASN A 289 17.43 5.38 -10.97
N GLY A 290 17.54 6.21 -9.92
CA GLY A 290 18.10 5.81 -8.63
C GLY A 290 17.11 4.99 -7.80
N PRO A 291 17.56 4.29 -6.74
CA PRO A 291 16.70 3.41 -5.96
C PRO A 291 15.67 4.24 -5.17
N VAL A 292 14.44 4.25 -5.70
CA VAL A 292 13.25 4.79 -5.04
C VAL A 292 12.49 3.63 -4.43
N ALA A 293 12.29 3.67 -3.12
CA ALA A 293 11.39 2.75 -2.43
C ALA A 293 10.23 3.55 -1.84
N PRO A 294 8.97 3.08 -1.98
CA PRO A 294 7.82 3.77 -1.39
C PRO A 294 7.79 3.70 0.13
N GLY A 295 8.54 2.75 0.73
CA GLY A 295 8.57 2.48 2.16
C GLY A 295 9.30 1.17 2.44
N ARG A 296 8.98 0.54 3.58
CA ARG A 296 9.45 -0.78 3.98
C ARG A 296 9.18 -1.86 2.92
N ILE A 297 9.93 -2.94 3.04
CA ILE A 297 9.68 -4.17 2.28
C ILE A 297 8.42 -4.81 2.86
N VAL A 298 7.37 -4.96 2.08
CA VAL A 298 6.10 -5.52 2.55
C VAL A 298 5.71 -6.77 1.79
N VAL A 299 4.95 -7.64 2.46
CA VAL A 299 4.26 -8.74 1.79
C VAL A 299 3.26 -8.21 0.75
N PRO A 300 3.06 -8.92 -0.37
CA PRO A 300 2.01 -8.57 -1.31
C PRO A 300 0.64 -8.68 -0.63
N ALA A 301 -0.23 -7.70 -0.84
CA ALA A 301 -1.61 -7.78 -0.38
C ALA A 301 -2.35 -8.84 -1.23
N GLY A 302 -3.07 -9.75 -0.57
CA GLY A 302 -3.88 -10.78 -1.21
C GLY A 302 -4.91 -10.21 -2.19
N PRO A 303 -5.35 -11.02 -3.18
CA PRO A 303 -6.49 -10.67 -4.03
C PRO A 303 -7.69 -10.24 -3.19
#